data_AF-A0A377D2P7-F1
#
_entry.id   AF-A0A377D2P7-F1
#
_cell.length_a   1.000
_cell.length_b   1.000
_cell.length_c   1.000
_cell.angle_alpha   90.00
_cell.angle_beta   90.00
_cell.angle_gamma   90.00
#
_symmetry.space_group_name_H-M   'P 1'
#
loop_
_entity.id
_entity.type
_entity.pdbx_description
1 polymer ?
#
loop_
_entity_poly.entity_id
_entity_poly.type
_entity_poly.pdbx_seq_one_letter_code
_entity_poly.pdbx_strand_id
1 'polypeptide(L)'
;MKARQIMVYTHDSIGLGEDGPTHQAVEQLASLRLTPNFSTWRPCDQVEAAVGWKLAVERHNGPTALILSRQNLAQVNVRRIRLKRLLVAVMC
;
A
#
# COMPACT_ATOMS: atom_id res chain seq x y z
N MET A 1 18.32 -0.10 5.38
CA MET A 1 18.38 -0.92 4.15
C MET A 1 18.63 -0.02 2.95
N LYS A 2 19.63 -0.31 2.10
CA LYS A 2 20.06 0.54 0.94
C LYS A 2 19.56 0.05 -0.43
N ALA A 3 18.85 -1.08 -0.48
CA ALA A 3 18.35 -1.62 -1.74
C ALA A 3 17.18 -0.76 -2.26
N ARG A 4 17.29 -0.30 -3.51
CA ARG A 4 16.21 0.37 -4.24
C ARG A 4 15.36 -0.69 -4.94
N GLN A 5 14.40 -1.24 -4.20
CA GLN A 5 13.48 -2.26 -4.71
C GLN A 5 12.03 -1.80 -4.53
N ILE A 6 11.21 -2.05 -5.55
CA ILE A 6 9.76 -1.87 -5.50
C ILE A 6 9.13 -3.26 -5.42
N MET A 7 8.46 -3.55 -4.31
CA MET A 7 7.75 -4.81 -4.07
C MET A 7 6.27 -4.59 -4.32
N VAL A 8 5.67 -5.45 -5.15
CA VAL A 8 4.24 -5.40 -5.47
C VAL A 8 3.55 -6.57 -4.78
N TYR A 9 2.84 -6.27 -3.70
CA TYR A 9 2.07 -7.24 -2.92
C TYR A 9 0.59 -7.07 -3.22
N THR A 10 0.08 -7.87 -4.17
CA THR A 10 -1.36 -7.98 -4.43
C THR A 10 -2.03 -8.87 -3.38
N HIS A 11 -3.36 -8.79 -3.26
CA HIS A 11 -4.15 -9.61 -2.33
C HIS A 11 -3.82 -9.31 -0.86
N ASP A 12 -4.03 -8.06 -0.48
CA ASP A 12 -3.57 -7.48 0.79
C ASP A 12 -4.31 -7.93 2.06
N SER A 13 -5.47 -8.55 1.95
CA SER A 13 -6.43 -8.65 3.05
C SER A 13 -7.40 -9.82 2.92
N ILE A 14 -8.34 -9.91 3.85
CA ILE A 14 -9.48 -10.85 3.80
C ILE A 14 -10.30 -10.75 2.51
N GLY A 15 -10.21 -9.63 1.77
CA GLY A 15 -10.82 -9.46 0.46
C GLY A 15 -10.29 -10.44 -0.61
N LEU A 16 -9.25 -11.21 -0.30
CA LEU A 16 -8.81 -12.36 -1.09
C LEU A 16 -9.90 -13.42 -1.24
N GLY A 17 -10.70 -13.70 -0.20
CA GLY A 17 -11.78 -14.69 -0.27
C GLY A 17 -11.34 -16.14 -0.04
N GLU A 18 -11.57 -16.98 -1.04
CA GLU A 18 -11.66 -18.45 -0.92
C GLU A 18 -10.36 -19.15 -0.52
N ASP A 19 -9.21 -18.54 -0.80
CA ASP A 19 -7.89 -19.10 -0.46
C ASP A 19 -7.62 -19.18 1.07
N GLY A 20 -8.48 -18.55 1.86
CA GLY A 20 -8.54 -18.77 3.30
C GLY A 20 -7.39 -18.15 4.11
N PRO A 21 -7.28 -18.49 5.40
CA PRO A 21 -6.45 -17.75 6.35
C PRO A 21 -4.94 -17.89 6.13
N THR A 22 -4.48 -18.93 5.42
CA THR A 22 -3.05 -19.10 5.11
C THR A 22 -2.55 -18.11 4.07
N HIS A 23 -3.45 -17.48 3.31
CA HIS A 23 -3.12 -16.52 2.27
C HIS A 23 -3.54 -15.09 2.63
N GLN A 24 -4.30 -14.91 3.71
CA GLN A 24 -4.81 -13.61 4.15
C GLN A 24 -3.81 -12.95 5.08
N ALA A 25 -3.30 -11.78 4.69
CA ALA A 25 -2.38 -11.01 5.53
C ALA A 25 -3.09 -10.44 6.76
N VAL A 26 -2.46 -10.59 7.94
CA VAL A 26 -2.94 -10.08 9.24
C VAL A 26 -1.92 -9.09 9.81
N GLU A 27 -0.68 -9.53 10.05
CA GLU A 27 0.38 -8.73 10.68
C GLU A 27 1.45 -8.21 9.71
N GLN A 28 1.48 -8.73 8.48
CA GLN A 28 2.54 -8.47 7.50
C GLN A 28 2.69 -6.96 7.22
N LEU A 29 1.59 -6.23 7.06
CA LEU A 29 1.64 -4.77 6.86
C LEU A 29 2.19 -4.03 8.08
N ALA A 30 1.85 -4.46 9.30
CA ALA A 30 2.38 -3.88 10.52
C ALA A 30 3.90 -4.12 10.63
N SER A 31 4.35 -5.34 10.33
CA SER A 31 5.77 -5.69 10.29
C SER A 31 6.57 -4.86 9.28
N LEU A 32 6.00 -4.62 8.09
CA LEU A 32 6.64 -3.75 7.08
C LEU A 32 6.75 -2.30 7.58
N ARG A 33 5.74 -1.78 8.30
CA ARG A 33 5.77 -0.42 8.88
C ARG A 33 6.78 -0.27 10.01
N LEU A 34 7.04 -1.34 10.77
CA LEU A 34 8.06 -1.37 11.82
C LEU A 34 9.48 -1.45 11.25
N THR A 35 9.63 -1.86 9.99
CA THR A 35 10.95 -1.96 9.35
C THR A 35 11.53 -0.56 9.07
N PRO A 36 12.69 -0.20 9.63
CA PRO A 36 13.26 1.13 9.43
C PRO A 36 13.57 1.44 7.97
N ASN A 37 13.28 2.68 7.56
CA ASN A 37 13.53 3.18 6.20
C ASN A 37 12.79 2.42 5.08
N PHE A 38 11.69 1.76 5.42
CA PHE A 38 10.86 1.02 4.49
C PHE A 38 9.59 1.81 4.15
N SER A 39 9.39 2.16 2.88
CA SER A 39 8.18 2.88 2.46
C SER A 39 7.04 1.89 2.20
N THR A 40 5.88 2.11 2.80
CA THR A 40 4.69 1.25 2.62
C THR A 40 3.53 2.08 2.08
N TRP A 41 2.98 1.65 0.94
CA TRP A 41 1.82 2.27 0.30
C TRP A 41 0.69 1.26 0.20
N ARG A 42 -0.49 1.62 0.71
CA ARG A 42 -1.72 0.87 0.54
C ARG A 42 -2.79 1.78 -0.05
N PRO A 43 -2.79 1.98 -1.37
CA PRO A 43 -3.68 2.95 -2.03
C PRO A 43 -5.14 2.50 -1.97
N CYS A 44 -6.05 3.47 -1.81
CA CYS A 44 -7.49 3.20 -1.82
C CYS A 44 -8.15 3.32 -3.20
N ASP A 45 -7.50 3.97 -4.16
CA ASP A 45 -7.99 4.13 -5.53
C ASP A 45 -6.86 4.25 -6.57
N GLN A 46 -7.24 4.47 -7.82
CA GLN A 46 -6.31 4.60 -8.94
C GLN A 46 -5.38 5.82 -8.83
N VAL A 47 -5.85 6.91 -8.22
CA VAL A 47 -5.07 8.14 -8.06
C VAL A 47 -3.98 7.93 -7.04
N GLU A 48 -4.33 7.36 -5.87
CA GLU A 48 -3.34 7.01 -4.85
C GLU A 48 -2.36 5.94 -5.33
N ALA A 49 -2.82 4.98 -6.14
CA ALA A 49 -1.95 3.98 -6.74
C ALA A 49 -0.91 4.62 -7.67
N ALA A 50 -1.32 5.56 -8.53
CA ALA A 50 -0.42 6.31 -9.40
C ALA A 50 0.59 7.15 -8.60
N VAL A 51 0.14 7.82 -7.54
CA VAL A 51 1.02 8.59 -6.63
C VAL A 51 2.02 7.67 -5.92
N GLY A 52 1.56 6.52 -5.41
CA GLY A 52 2.42 5.52 -4.77
C GLY A 52 3.50 5.01 -5.71
N TRP A 53 3.14 4.70 -6.96
CA TRP A 53 4.10 4.32 -8.00
C TRP A 53 5.11 5.42 -8.30
N LYS A 54 4.66 6.66 -8.49
CA LYS A 54 5.54 7.81 -8.72
C LYS A 54 6.57 7.94 -7.59
N LEU A 55 6.11 7.95 -6.35
CA LEU A 55 6.99 8.10 -5.18
C LEU A 55 7.89 6.89 -4.95
N ALA A 56 7.44 5.68 -5.32
CA ALA A 56 8.26 4.48 -5.30
C ALA A 56 9.43 4.57 -6.30
N VAL A 57 9.17 5.10 -7.50
CA VAL A 57 10.19 5.28 -8.55
C VAL A 57 11.16 6.41 -8.17
N GLU A 58 10.66 7.54 -7.66
CA GLU A 58 11.49 8.68 -7.24
C GLU A 58 12.31 8.40 -5.97
N ARG A 59 11.97 7.37 -5.20
CA ARG A 59 12.73 6.96 -4.02
C ARG A 59 14.05 6.30 -4.43
N HIS A 60 15.16 6.92 -4.01
CA HIS A 60 16.51 6.40 -4.25
C HIS A 60 17.12 5.69 -3.03
N ASN A 61 16.67 6.01 -1.82
CA ASN A 61 17.39 5.68 -0.59
C ASN A 61 16.72 4.60 0.26
N GLY A 62 15.96 3.68 -0.34
CA GLY A 62 15.37 2.55 0.38
C GLY A 62 14.29 1.84 -0.41
N PRO A 63 13.79 0.70 0.09
CA PRO A 63 12.75 -0.07 -0.56
C PRO A 63 11.37 0.57 -0.39
N THR A 64 10.47 0.18 -1.29
CA THR A 64 9.05 0.52 -1.25
C THR A 64 8.22 -0.74 -1.45
N ALA A 65 7.17 -0.94 -0.64
CA ALA A 65 6.12 -1.91 -0.92
C ALA A 65 4.84 -1.20 -1.33
N LEU A 66 4.22 -1.70 -2.41
CA LEU A 66 2.89 -1.37 -2.87
C LEU A 66 1.96 -2.53 -2.51
N ILE A 67 1.02 -2.29 -1.60
CA ILE A 67 0.08 -3.26 -1.05
C ILE A 67 -1.28 -3.03 -1.73
N LEU A 68 -1.73 -3.96 -2.57
CA LEU A 68 -2.85 -3.78 -3.50
C LEU A 68 -3.97 -4.78 -3.22
N SER A 69 -5.22 -4.33 -3.32
CA SER A 69 -6.40 -5.17 -3.17
C SER A 69 -6.62 -6.07 -4.40
N ARG A 70 -7.29 -7.22 -4.19
CA ARG A 70 -7.78 -8.09 -5.27
C ARG A 70 -9.02 -7.49 -5.94
N GLN A 71 -9.93 -7.03 -5.09
CA GLN A 71 -11.27 -6.60 -5.45
C GLN A 71 -11.28 -5.20 -6.08
N ASN A 72 -12.30 -4.95 -6.89
CA ASN A 72 -12.56 -3.63 -7.45
C ASN A 72 -12.92 -2.64 -6.33
N LEU A 73 -12.31 -1.45 -6.39
CA LEU A 73 -12.59 -0.34 -5.49
C LEU A 73 -13.19 0.82 -6.29
N ALA A 74 -14.15 1.52 -5.69
CA ALA A 74 -14.70 2.73 -6.27
C ALA A 74 -13.68 3.87 -6.19
N GLN A 75 -13.62 4.71 -7.23
CA GLN A 75 -12.77 5.90 -7.21
C GLN A 75 -13.25 6.90 -6.16
N VAL A 76 -12.33 7.41 -5.34
CA VAL A 76 -12.67 8.36 -4.30
C VAL A 76 -12.83 9.76 -4.89
N ASN A 77 -13.90 10.46 -4.50
CA ASN A 77 -14.13 11.82 -4.98
C ASN A 77 -13.16 12.82 -4.33
N VAL A 78 -12.21 13.30 -5.13
CA VAL A 78 -11.13 14.23 -4.75
C VAL A 78 -11.60 15.59 -4.21
N ARG A 79 -12.86 16.02 -4.42
CA ARG A 79 -13.37 17.30 -3.86
C ARG A 79 -13.46 17.31 -2.32
N ARG A 80 -13.42 16.14 -1.68
CA ARG A 80 -13.60 16.00 -0.22
C ARG A 80 -12.31 15.70 0.56
N ILE A 81 -11.16 15.62 -0.12
CA ILE A 81 -9.90 15.18 0.49
C ILE A 81 -9.01 16.39 0.80
N ARG A 82 -8.92 16.78 2.07
CA ARG A 82 -7.78 17.58 2.55
C ARG A 82 -6.52 16.71 2.40
N LEU A 83 -5.53 17.21 1.66
CA LEU A 83 -4.21 16.58 1.44
C LEU A 83 -3.51 16.06 2.72
N LYS A 84 -3.96 16.45 3.92
CA LYS A 84 -3.44 15.95 5.20
C LYS A 84 -3.72 14.47 5.47
N ARG A 85 -4.59 13.81 4.69
CA ARG A 85 -4.86 12.36 4.80
C ARG A 85 -3.92 11.48 3.97
N LEU A 86 -3.08 12.05 3.11
CA LEU A 86 -2.12 11.30 2.28
C LEU A 86 -1.08 10.53 3.13
N LEU A 87 -0.90 10.93 4.40
CA LEU A 87 0.06 10.29 5.31
C LEU A 87 -0.54 9.17 6.18
N VAL A 88 -1.86 8.95 6.14
CA VAL A 88 -2.54 8.03 7.06
C VAL A 88 -3.58 7.20 6.30
N ALA A 89 -3.09 6.26 5.49
CA ALA A 89 -3.80 5.01 5.25
C ALA A 89 -3.60 4.08 6.47
N VAL A 90 -3.98 4.56 7.65
CA VAL A 90 -4.12 3.75 8.87
C VAL A 90 -5.62 3.54 9.03
N MET A 91 -6.06 2.28 9.08
CA MET A 91 -7.46 1.82 9.21
C MET A 91 -8.31 1.69 7.94
N CYS A 92 -7.77 1.05 6.91
CA CYS A 92 -8.48 -0.07 6.30
C CYS A 92 -7.52 -1.25 6.23
#